data_AF-A0A8W8K6V3-F1
#
_entry.id   AF-A0A8W8K6V3-F1
#
_cell.length_a   1.000
_cell.length_b   1.000
_cell.length_c   1.000
_cell.angle_alpha   90.00
_cell.angle_beta   90.00
_cell.angle_gamma   90.00
#
_symmetry.space_group_name_H-M   'P 1'
#
loop_
_entity.id
_entity.type
_entity.pdbx_description
1 polymer ?
#
loop_
_entity_poly.entity_id
_entity_poly.type
_entity_poly.pdbx_seq_one_letter_code
_entity_poly.pdbx_strand_id
1 'polypeptide(L)'
;TIPSGTLNDDFHIWTLEWDEEHIKVSFEGQEVMNVSPPPEGFWKLGELDKTNINNPYKYTNNKMAPFDQEFFIILNVAVGGVGFFPDKFRNSPYPKPWNDKSEFTARDFWNHKSQWYPTWNPDQNDGEQAAMQVDYIRVWKMKP
;
A
#
# COMPACT_ATOMS: atom_id res chain seq x y z
N THR A 1 14.53 2.13 7.49
CA THR A 1 13.87 2.32 8.80
C THR A 1 14.07 3.76 9.22
N ILE A 2 13.17 4.33 10.03
CA ILE A 2 13.38 5.66 10.61
C ILE A 2 14.17 5.55 11.93
N PRO A 3 15.05 6.53 12.27
CA PRO A 3 15.88 6.46 13.47
C PRO A 3 15.11 6.51 14.80
N SER A 4 13.98 7.21 14.82
CA SER A 4 13.12 7.40 15.98
C SER A 4 11.71 7.81 15.54
N GLY A 5 10.72 7.59 16.41
CA GLY A 5 9.34 8.00 16.15
C GLY A 5 8.56 7.03 15.28
N THR A 6 7.52 7.55 14.63
CA THR A 6 6.65 6.84 13.68
C THR A 6 6.61 7.56 12.33
N LEU A 7 6.10 6.90 11.29
CA LEU A 7 5.90 7.52 9.96
C LEU A 7 4.84 8.64 9.97
N ASN A 8 4.16 8.88 11.09
CA ASN A 8 3.19 9.97 11.26
C ASN A 8 3.81 11.24 11.86
N ASP A 9 5.09 11.18 12.26
CA ASP A 9 5.69 12.26 13.04
C ASP A 9 6.24 13.39 12.14
N ASP A 10 6.50 13.13 10.86
CA ASP A 10 7.01 14.11 9.88
C ASP A 10 6.65 13.71 8.43
N PHE A 11 6.86 14.62 7.47
CA PHE A 11 6.78 14.32 6.04
C PHE A 11 7.95 13.44 5.61
N HIS A 12 7.65 12.46 4.76
CA HIS A 12 8.63 11.50 4.26
C HIS A 12 8.68 11.46 2.74
N ILE A 13 9.90 11.29 2.20
CA ILE A 13 10.11 11.18 0.76
C ILE A 13 10.07 9.72 0.32
N TRP A 14 9.05 9.41 -0.48
CA TRP A 14 8.97 8.17 -1.25
C TRP A 14 9.24 8.46 -2.72
N THR A 15 10.13 7.67 -3.33
CA THR A 15 10.45 7.77 -4.76
C THR A 15 10.11 6.46 -5.44
N LEU A 16 9.33 6.52 -6.52
CA LEU A 16 9.07 5.41 -7.43
C LEU A 16 9.84 5.68 -8.73
N GLU A 17 10.80 4.82 -9.04
CA GLU A 17 11.49 4.77 -10.33
C GLU A 17 10.99 3.53 -11.08
N TRP A 18 10.48 3.72 -12.29
CA TRP A 18 9.87 2.66 -13.07
C TRP A 18 10.24 2.86 -14.54
N ASP A 19 10.80 1.81 -15.13
CA ASP A 19 11.22 1.77 -16.53
C ASP A 19 10.97 0.40 -17.19
N GLU A 20 11.58 0.19 -18.35
CA GLU A 20 11.51 -1.05 -19.15
C GLU A 20 12.17 -2.27 -18.49
N GLU A 21 12.95 -2.06 -17.43
CA GLU A 21 13.74 -3.09 -16.78
C GLU A 21 13.23 -3.43 -15.38
N HIS A 22 12.78 -2.44 -14.61
CA HIS A 22 12.47 -2.61 -13.20
C HIS A 22 11.48 -1.59 -12.62
N ILE A 23 10.95 -1.93 -11.45
CA ILE A 23 10.23 -1.02 -10.55
C ILE A 23 11.02 -0.95 -9.25
N LYS A 24 11.54 0.23 -8.94
CA LYS A 24 12.31 0.51 -7.73
C LYS A 24 11.59 1.54 -6.88
N VAL A 25 11.56 1.27 -5.57
CA VAL A 25 11.03 2.19 -4.58
C VAL A 25 12.13 2.51 -3.58
N SER A 26 12.28 3.80 -3.31
CA SER A 26 13.19 4.33 -2.29
C SER A 26 12.41 5.07 -1.21
N PHE A 27 12.87 4.93 0.03
CA PHE A 27 12.40 5.66 1.19
C PHE A 27 13.55 6.50 1.73
N GLU A 28 13.39 7.82 1.80
CA GLU A 28 14.45 8.75 2.25
C GLU A 28 15.75 8.57 1.45
N GLY A 29 15.62 8.35 0.14
CA GLY A 29 16.75 8.11 -0.77
C GLY A 29 17.42 6.73 -0.65
N GLN A 30 16.98 5.88 0.27
CA GLN A 30 17.45 4.50 0.41
C GLN A 30 16.54 3.53 -0.34
N GLU A 31 17.11 2.69 -1.19
CA GLU A 31 16.36 1.64 -1.87
C GLU A 31 15.75 0.68 -0.85
N VAL A 32 14.43 0.47 -0.94
CA VAL A 32 13.68 -0.47 -0.08
C VAL A 32 13.03 -1.60 -0.90
N MET A 33 12.91 -1.42 -2.21
CA MET A 33 12.41 -2.43 -3.13
C MET A 33 13.00 -2.19 -4.51
N ASN A 34 13.40 -3.27 -5.19
CA ASN A 34 13.76 -3.26 -6.59
C ASN A 34 13.33 -4.58 -7.23
N VAL A 35 12.34 -4.50 -8.12
CA VAL A 35 11.72 -5.66 -8.76
C VAL A 35 12.00 -5.62 -10.25
N SER A 36 12.70 -6.63 -10.75
CA SER A 36 12.82 -6.91 -12.18
C SER A 36 12.23 -8.29 -12.47
N PRO A 37 11.21 -8.38 -13.35
CA PRO A 37 10.66 -9.68 -13.73
C PRO A 37 11.64 -10.44 -14.64
N PRO A 38 11.54 -11.79 -14.68
CA PRO A 38 12.27 -12.58 -15.65
C PRO A 38 11.76 -12.28 -17.09
N PRO A 39 12.40 -12.80 -18.15
CA PRO A 39 11.95 -12.57 -19.52
C PRO A 39 10.48 -12.90 -19.80
N GLU A 40 9.91 -13.86 -19.07
CA GLU A 40 8.50 -14.26 -19.15
C GLU A 40 7.53 -13.31 -18.43
N GLY A 41 8.06 -12.29 -17.76
CA GLY A 41 7.32 -11.18 -17.17
C GLY A 41 6.76 -11.41 -15.77
N PHE A 42 5.98 -10.44 -15.29
CA PHE A 42 5.42 -10.45 -13.93
C PHE A 42 4.49 -11.64 -13.64
N TRP A 43 3.85 -12.21 -14.67
CA TRP A 43 3.04 -13.41 -14.51
C TRP A 43 3.85 -14.60 -13.98
N LYS A 44 5.07 -14.77 -14.51
CA LYS A 44 6.01 -15.80 -14.05
C LYS A 44 6.60 -15.46 -12.69
N LEU A 45 6.95 -14.19 -12.47
CA LEU A 45 7.49 -13.72 -11.18
C LEU A 45 6.51 -13.98 -10.03
N GLY A 46 5.22 -13.71 -10.25
CA GLY A 46 4.16 -13.95 -9.26
C GLY A 46 3.72 -15.41 -9.11
N GLU A 47 4.40 -16.35 -9.78
CA GLU A 47 4.06 -17.77 -9.83
C GLU A 47 2.62 -18.08 -10.27
N LEU A 48 2.00 -17.16 -11.03
CA LEU A 48 0.62 -17.29 -11.47
C LEU A 48 0.47 -18.34 -12.58
N ASP A 49 1.58 -18.72 -13.21
CA ASP A 49 1.67 -19.85 -14.14
C ASP A 49 1.44 -21.21 -13.47
N LYS A 50 1.54 -21.29 -12.13
CA LYS A 50 1.20 -22.48 -11.34
C LYS A 50 -0.29 -22.58 -11.02
N THR A 51 -1.08 -21.57 -11.40
CA THR A 51 -2.54 -21.55 -11.20
C THR A 51 -3.28 -22.06 -12.44
N ASN A 52 -4.59 -22.29 -12.32
CA ASN A 52 -5.45 -22.62 -13.46
C ASN A 52 -5.97 -21.36 -14.20
N ILE A 53 -5.38 -20.19 -13.96
CA ILE A 53 -5.81 -18.93 -14.55
C ILE A 53 -5.02 -18.68 -15.84
N ASN A 54 -5.72 -18.28 -16.90
CA ASN A 54 -5.08 -17.92 -18.16
C ASN A 54 -4.28 -16.61 -18.01
N ASN A 55 -3.01 -16.62 -18.41
CA ASN A 55 -2.18 -15.41 -18.47
C ASN A 55 -2.73 -14.43 -19.54
N PRO A 56 -3.24 -13.24 -19.16
CA PRO A 56 -3.73 -12.25 -20.11
C PRO A 56 -2.59 -11.57 -20.90
N TYR A 57 -1.35 -11.64 -20.40
CA TYR A 57 -0.16 -11.01 -20.99
C TYR A 57 0.67 -11.99 -21.84
N LYS A 58 0.18 -13.20 -22.10
CA LYS A 58 0.93 -14.25 -22.82
C LYS A 58 1.31 -13.93 -24.27
N TYR A 59 0.71 -12.90 -24.86
CA TYR A 59 0.95 -12.49 -26.24
C TYR A 59 1.85 -11.25 -26.37
N THR A 60 2.23 -10.62 -25.25
CA THR A 60 3.22 -9.54 -25.28
C THR A 60 4.63 -10.11 -25.15
N ASN A 61 5.59 -9.45 -25.80
CA ASN A 61 7.01 -9.70 -25.59
C ASN A 61 7.62 -8.73 -24.57
N ASN A 62 6.81 -7.86 -23.96
CA ASN A 62 7.25 -6.94 -22.94
C ASN A 62 7.16 -7.60 -21.55
N LYS A 63 8.32 -7.86 -20.94
CA LYS A 63 8.41 -8.43 -19.60
C LYS A 63 7.75 -7.57 -18.52
N MET A 64 7.60 -6.27 -18.77
CA MET A 64 7.04 -5.34 -17.80
C MET A 64 5.50 -5.35 -17.75
N ALA A 65 4.81 -6.00 -18.68
CA ALA A 65 3.35 -6.06 -18.65
C ALA A 65 2.81 -6.64 -17.32
N PRO A 66 1.76 -6.04 -16.71
CA PRO A 66 0.95 -4.91 -17.22
C PRO A 66 1.51 -3.51 -16.96
N PHE A 67 2.67 -3.39 -16.33
CA PHE A 67 3.35 -2.13 -16.02
C PHE A 67 4.15 -1.60 -17.23
N ASP A 68 3.56 -1.68 -18.41
CA ASP A 68 4.10 -1.18 -19.69
C ASP A 68 3.14 -0.20 -20.39
N GLN A 69 2.19 0.35 -19.65
CA GLN A 69 1.19 1.32 -20.11
C GLN A 69 1.06 2.48 -19.10
N GLU A 70 0.23 3.47 -19.37
CA GLU A 70 -0.01 4.58 -18.43
C GLU A 70 -0.82 4.11 -17.20
N PHE A 71 -0.46 4.60 -16.01
CA PHE A 71 -1.14 4.31 -14.75
C PHE A 71 -1.56 5.59 -14.03
N PHE A 72 -2.59 5.47 -13.20
CA PHE A 72 -2.99 6.52 -12.26
C PHE A 72 -2.35 6.30 -10.91
N ILE A 73 -1.89 7.39 -10.29
CA ILE A 73 -1.49 7.39 -8.88
C ILE A 73 -2.76 7.55 -8.03
N ILE A 74 -2.99 6.61 -7.12
CA ILE A 74 -4.10 6.65 -6.16
C ILE A 74 -3.51 6.77 -4.76
N LEU A 75 -3.94 7.80 -4.03
CA LEU A 75 -3.62 8.03 -2.62
C LEU A 75 -4.91 7.93 -1.81
N ASN A 76 -4.89 7.17 -0.72
CA ASN A 76 -6.08 6.77 0.02
C ASN A 76 -5.75 6.46 1.49
N VAL A 77 -6.61 6.90 2.41
CA VAL A 77 -6.68 6.41 3.78
C VAL A 77 -7.91 5.53 3.93
N ALA A 78 -7.70 4.23 4.11
CA ALA A 78 -8.78 3.27 4.35
C ALA A 78 -8.72 2.70 5.76
N VAL A 79 -9.88 2.35 6.32
CA VAL A 79 -10.03 1.79 7.66
C VAL A 79 -10.93 0.56 7.63
N GLY A 80 -10.67 -0.40 8.50
CA GLY A 80 -11.38 -1.68 8.48
C GLY A 80 -10.81 -2.65 7.44
N GLY A 81 -11.71 -3.41 6.81
CA GLY A 81 -11.37 -4.39 5.77
C GLY A 81 -11.15 -5.81 6.29
N VAL A 82 -11.26 -6.79 5.38
CA VAL A 82 -11.05 -8.22 5.66
C VAL A 82 -9.80 -8.68 4.93
N GLY A 83 -8.91 -9.41 5.61
CA GLY A 83 -7.70 -9.98 4.99
C GLY A 83 -6.49 -9.04 4.92
N PHE A 84 -6.65 -7.75 5.21
CA PHE A 84 -5.53 -6.79 5.27
C PHE A 84 -4.74 -6.89 6.58
N PHE A 85 -5.43 -7.14 7.70
CA PHE A 85 -4.83 -7.21 9.04
C PHE A 85 -5.19 -8.54 9.73
N PRO A 86 -4.20 -9.41 10.05
CA PRO A 86 -4.38 -10.58 10.90
C PRO A 86 -5.26 -10.33 12.14
N ASP A 87 -6.17 -11.25 12.47
CA ASP A 87 -7.05 -11.16 13.65
C ASP A 87 -6.31 -11.01 14.98
N LYS A 88 -5.05 -11.47 15.04
CA LYS A 88 -4.19 -11.34 16.23
C LYS A 88 -3.51 -9.97 16.37
N PHE A 89 -3.68 -9.07 15.40
CA PHE A 89 -3.11 -7.72 15.51
C PHE A 89 -3.76 -6.93 16.63
N ARG A 90 -2.96 -6.02 17.21
CA ARG A 90 -3.36 -5.16 18.30
C ARG A 90 -3.17 -3.71 17.88
N ASN A 91 -4.25 -2.94 17.90
CA ASN A 91 -4.22 -1.50 17.76
C ASN A 91 -4.05 -0.88 19.15
N SER A 92 -2.80 -0.77 19.61
CA SER A 92 -2.48 -0.44 21.01
C SER A 92 -3.30 0.77 21.52
N PRO A 93 -4.05 0.62 22.64
CA PRO A 93 -4.02 -0.48 23.60
C PRO A 93 -4.99 -1.64 23.32
N TYR A 94 -5.88 -1.53 22.34
CA TYR A 94 -6.99 -2.46 22.08
C TYR A 94 -6.64 -3.53 21.03
N PRO A 95 -7.30 -4.71 21.04
CA PRO A 95 -7.19 -5.66 19.93
C PRO A 95 -7.81 -5.08 18.64
N LYS A 96 -7.61 -5.75 17.49
CA LYS A 96 -8.34 -5.43 16.25
C LYS A 96 -9.86 -5.39 16.56
N PRO A 97 -10.58 -4.31 16.21
CA PRO A 97 -11.98 -4.12 16.62
C PRO A 97 -13.01 -4.99 15.87
N TRP A 98 -12.57 -5.87 14.97
CA TRP A 98 -13.42 -6.79 14.21
C TRP A 98 -12.71 -8.12 14.00
N ASN A 99 -13.47 -9.14 13.57
CA ASN A 99 -12.93 -10.42 13.14
C ASN A 99 -13.22 -10.65 11.65
N ASP A 100 -12.23 -11.18 10.92
CA ASP A 100 -12.34 -11.42 9.48
C ASP A 100 -13.35 -12.52 9.10
N LYS A 101 -13.75 -13.37 10.07
CA LYS A 101 -14.74 -14.45 9.90
C LYS A 101 -16.13 -14.09 10.41
N SER A 102 -16.33 -12.87 10.92
CA SER A 102 -17.67 -12.42 11.34
C SER A 102 -18.54 -12.17 10.10
N GLU A 103 -19.80 -12.61 10.14
CA GLU A 103 -20.80 -12.21 9.12
C GLU A 103 -21.12 -10.71 9.19
N PHE A 104 -20.70 -10.03 10.26
CA PHE A 104 -21.02 -8.64 10.55
C PHE A 104 -19.79 -7.77 10.78
N THR A 105 -18.67 -8.09 10.12
CA THR A 105 -17.37 -7.42 10.32
C THR A 105 -17.45 -5.89 10.37
N ALA A 106 -18.15 -5.24 9.44
CA ALA A 106 -18.29 -3.78 9.41
C ALA A 106 -19.07 -3.23 10.62
N ARG A 107 -20.10 -3.94 11.07
CA ARG A 107 -20.86 -3.59 12.28
C ARG A 107 -19.99 -3.76 13.51
N ASP A 108 -19.22 -4.84 13.59
CA ASP A 108 -18.35 -5.11 14.74
C ASP A 108 -17.26 -4.04 14.85
N PHE A 109 -16.66 -3.63 13.72
CA PHE A 109 -15.76 -2.47 13.66
C PHE A 109 -16.43 -1.19 14.18
N TRP A 110 -17.64 -0.89 13.72
CA TRP A 110 -18.38 0.31 14.12
C TRP A 110 -18.79 0.30 15.60
N ASN A 111 -19.22 -0.84 16.13
CA ASN A 111 -19.62 -0.96 17.53
C ASN A 111 -18.47 -0.71 18.51
N HIS A 112 -17.22 -0.93 18.08
CA HIS A 112 -16.03 -0.60 18.85
C HIS A 112 -15.48 0.81 18.57
N LYS A 113 -16.28 1.72 17.97
CA LYS A 113 -15.88 3.10 17.68
C LYS A 113 -15.29 3.84 18.87
N SER A 114 -15.82 3.63 20.08
CA SER A 114 -15.28 4.26 21.29
C SER A 114 -13.83 3.87 21.62
N GLN A 115 -13.31 2.78 21.05
CA GLN A 115 -11.94 2.33 21.26
C GLN A 115 -10.96 2.94 20.25
N TRP A 116 -11.35 3.08 18.98
CA TRP A 116 -10.44 3.51 17.91
C TRP A 116 -10.64 4.97 17.49
N TYR A 117 -11.85 5.52 17.57
CA TYR A 117 -12.09 6.89 17.10
C TYR A 117 -11.35 7.95 17.94
N PRO A 118 -11.27 7.84 19.29
CA PRO A 118 -10.47 8.78 20.08
C PRO A 118 -8.98 8.76 19.74
N THR A 119 -8.44 7.66 19.19
CA THR A 119 -7.01 7.60 18.83
C THR A 119 -6.67 8.43 17.59
N TRP A 120 -7.68 8.96 16.88
CA TRP A 120 -7.51 9.90 15.78
C TRP A 120 -7.49 11.35 16.23
N ASN A 121 -7.60 11.61 17.53
CA ASN A 121 -7.62 12.95 18.13
C ASN A 121 -8.61 13.91 17.43
N PRO A 122 -9.90 13.53 17.27
CA PRO A 122 -10.87 14.29 16.49
C PRO A 122 -11.12 15.71 17.03
N ASP A 123 -10.87 15.94 18.31
CA ASP A 123 -11.04 17.24 18.97
C ASP A 123 -9.75 18.10 18.96
N GLN A 124 -8.66 17.60 18.37
CA GLN A 124 -7.40 18.32 18.25
C GLN A 124 -7.08 18.56 16.77
N ASN A 125 -6.93 19.83 16.38
CA ASN A 125 -6.64 20.23 15.01
C ASN A 125 -7.54 19.49 14.00
N ASP A 126 -8.85 19.42 14.29
CA ASP A 126 -9.87 18.74 13.50
C ASP A 126 -9.56 17.29 13.09
N GLY A 127 -8.72 16.58 13.87
CA GLY A 127 -8.31 15.21 13.58
C GLY A 127 -7.29 15.07 12.44
N GLU A 128 -6.63 16.16 12.03
CA GLU A 128 -5.64 16.16 10.93
C GLU A 128 -4.45 15.22 11.16
N GLN A 129 -4.17 14.84 12.42
CA GLN A 129 -3.15 13.84 12.74
C GLN A 129 -3.48 12.42 12.26
N ALA A 130 -4.73 12.16 11.89
CA ALA A 130 -5.17 10.90 11.30
C ALA A 130 -5.39 10.99 9.77
N ALA A 131 -5.27 12.19 9.19
CA ALA A 131 -5.39 12.42 7.76
C ALA A 131 -4.11 12.06 7.01
N MET A 132 -4.24 11.73 5.72
CA MET A 132 -3.08 11.69 4.84
C MET A 132 -2.74 13.12 4.43
N GLN A 133 -1.57 13.58 4.86
CA GLN A 133 -1.03 14.88 4.50
C GLN A 133 0.00 14.71 3.38
N VAL A 134 -0.10 15.57 2.36
CA VAL A 134 0.80 15.55 1.19
C VAL A 134 1.33 16.96 0.98
N ASP A 135 2.63 17.14 1.17
CA ASP A 135 3.29 18.41 0.88
C ASP A 135 3.41 18.62 -0.64
N TYR A 136 3.98 17.64 -1.35
CA TYR A 136 4.07 17.69 -2.81
C TYR A 136 4.01 16.32 -3.47
N ILE A 137 3.65 16.33 -4.74
CA ILE A 137 3.83 15.23 -5.69
C ILE A 137 4.57 15.78 -6.89
N ARG A 138 5.65 15.11 -7.29
CA ARG A 138 6.42 15.45 -8.49
C ARG A 138 6.47 14.23 -9.40
N VAL A 139 6.17 14.44 -10.68
CA VAL A 139 6.19 13.41 -11.71
C VAL A 139 7.09 13.90 -12.84
N TRP A 140 8.01 13.05 -13.28
CA TRP A 140 8.94 13.34 -14.37
C TRP A 140 9.16 12.09 -15.21
N LYS A 141 9.64 12.29 -16.45
CA LYS A 141 10.04 11.21 -17.37
C LYS A 141 11.56 11.26 -17.55
N MET A 142 12.25 10.13 -17.43
CA MET A 142 13.71 10.08 -17.49
C MET A 142 14.28 10.26 -18.91
N LYS A 143 13.56 9.80 -19.93
CA LYS A 143 13.94 9.90 -21.34
C LYS A 143 12.82 10.66 -22.11
N PRO A 144 13.14 11.45 -23.15
CA PRO A 144 12.13 12.11 -23.99
C PRO A 144 11.07 11.15 -24.55
#